data_AF-A0A9N9U7E4-F1
#
_entry.id   AF-A0A9N9U7E4-F1
#
_cell.length_a   1.000
_cell.length_b   1.000
_cell.length_c   1.000
_cell.angle_alpha   90.00
_cell.angle_beta   90.00
_cell.angle_gamma   90.00
#
_symmetry.space_group_name_H-M   'P 1'
#
loop_
_entity.id
_entity.type
_entity.pdbx_description
1 polymer ?
#
loop_
_entity_poly.entity_id
_entity_poly.type
_entity_poly.pdbx_seq_one_letter_code
_entity_poly.pdbx_strand_id
1 'polypeptide(L)'
;MNVPLVYTGFWINHNGAWKKSWPRLGVAQGHQQQARASHSTAAAFAVLRLFRSIWIWLGKIPGIGLLAYALYIVINAAAFVSYWGGGFQKAGDVLLVDNKCGWPNGPETEAVASSWSRHVLAQGQEYARNCYTPGFFPCCRKPCNVDTPTLLRSFIGDAAPCPFSEDICGQTTAFEIETPEFGIGAREYMNSNEHFGINTAKDGQLRFRSVTKCVPILAEEKHSTPWFEVAWDTHKEYNLGPTESTSFTWVVRKSLVPKPQPTMKNFSPYELRALASYAGFHDNTSISDFSPIDDLMVPHADITVLYLLNIALYSNVTEDPWFQATNKVDRNGFRRDFSWGLGSYYYADRVASTLGCTRQWEFCTMDGSCTSPMGLMEILHNGEGWRERLNPKQAAVLELLSKALELDFSAIVRTLGAGILSANDQQVYQFSAALRPTHWHREIASLHSIELASMQRFLANFPSVPVFPIDGVEGNKTSHDFITEPEGELRSLCGSIRIRSENHTNLNVFWLLLLFMVGLFIFGIRYLLLPLQDVWFHRNFRIRDYPHEQWEEIALLYDREAGALRRKNPTVVVYDDCDSPWTDNI
;
A
#
# COMPACT_ATOMS: atom_id res chain seq x y z
N MET A 1 12.03 31.07 -47.79
CA MET A 1 11.79 31.77 -49.07
C MET A 1 10.36 32.31 -49.06
N ASN A 2 10.15 33.48 -49.69
CA ASN A 2 8.89 34.06 -50.20
C ASN A 2 7.61 34.05 -49.31
N VAL A 3 7.37 35.23 -48.70
CA VAL A 3 6.07 35.89 -48.40
C VAL A 3 5.49 36.42 -49.74
N PRO A 4 4.15 36.57 -50.03
CA PRO A 4 3.07 37.20 -49.24
C PRO A 4 1.73 36.41 -49.14
N LEU A 5 0.67 36.75 -48.36
CA LEU A 5 0.06 38.01 -47.80
C LEU A 5 -0.94 38.73 -48.76
N VAL A 6 -2.06 39.28 -48.22
CA VAL A 6 -2.94 40.40 -48.72
C VAL A 6 -4.47 40.13 -48.92
N TYR A 7 -5.31 40.74 -48.05
CA TYR A 7 -6.67 41.36 -48.23
C TYR A 7 -7.89 40.44 -48.57
N THR A 8 -9.09 40.45 -47.94
CA THR A 8 -10.08 41.42 -47.36
C THR A 8 -11.17 41.93 -48.33
N GLY A 9 -12.46 41.84 -47.96
CA GLY A 9 -13.63 42.43 -48.64
C GLY A 9 -14.95 42.24 -47.86
N PHE A 10 -15.97 43.11 -48.03
CA PHE A 10 -17.11 43.25 -47.08
C PHE A 10 -18.48 43.49 -47.77
N TRP A 11 -19.51 42.72 -47.34
CA TRP A 11 -20.98 42.91 -47.60
C TRP A 11 -21.38 42.87 -49.11
N ILE A 12 -22.64 43.02 -49.59
CA ILE A 12 -24.02 43.29 -49.07
C ILE A 12 -25.02 42.62 -50.08
N ASN A 13 -26.31 42.29 -49.90
CA ASN A 13 -27.32 42.36 -48.82
C ASN A 13 -28.12 41.00 -48.80
N HIS A 14 -29.45 40.75 -48.84
CA HIS A 14 -30.75 41.48 -48.72
C HIS A 14 -31.89 40.46 -48.38
N ASN A 15 -32.99 40.93 -47.74
CA ASN A 15 -34.41 40.48 -47.77
C ASN A 15 -34.81 38.98 -47.83
N GLY A 16 -35.60 38.50 -46.83
CA GLY A 16 -36.36 37.24 -46.95
C GLY A 16 -37.19 36.77 -45.73
N ALA A 17 -38.37 37.34 -45.50
CA ALA A 17 -39.51 36.83 -44.70
C ALA A 17 -39.27 36.00 -43.40
N TRP A 18 -39.46 36.62 -42.23
CA TRP A 18 -39.62 35.89 -40.96
C TRP A 18 -40.96 35.14 -40.87
N LYS A 19 -40.92 33.81 -40.67
CA LYS A 19 -42.05 33.04 -40.10
C LYS A 19 -41.63 32.40 -38.77
N LYS A 20 -42.35 32.70 -37.69
CA LYS A 20 -42.16 32.04 -36.38
C LYS A 20 -42.65 30.59 -36.44
N SER A 21 -41.72 29.64 -36.56
CA SER A 21 -41.96 28.23 -36.20
C SER A 21 -41.60 28.00 -34.73
N TRP A 22 -42.49 27.33 -33.99
CA TRP A 22 -42.22 26.86 -32.63
C TRP A 22 -41.82 25.38 -32.68
N PRO A 23 -40.66 24.96 -32.13
CA PRO A 23 -40.31 23.55 -32.08
C PRO A 23 -41.14 22.81 -31.01
N ARG A 24 -42.11 22.00 -31.45
CA ARG A 24 -42.81 20.99 -30.62
C ARG A 24 -42.20 19.61 -30.85
N LEU A 25 -41.07 19.32 -30.20
CA LEU A 25 -40.47 17.97 -30.13
C LEU A 25 -39.69 17.87 -28.82
N GLY A 26 -40.13 17.01 -27.89
CA GLY A 26 -39.52 16.94 -26.56
C GLY A 26 -39.73 15.64 -25.77
N VAL A 27 -40.73 14.81 -26.10
CA VAL A 27 -41.03 13.59 -25.34
C VAL A 27 -40.25 12.38 -25.88
N ALA A 28 -40.34 12.11 -27.19
CA ALA A 28 -39.67 10.96 -27.83
C ALA A 28 -38.13 10.94 -27.64
N GLN A 29 -37.51 12.12 -27.48
CA GLN A 29 -36.06 12.24 -27.29
C GLN A 29 -35.59 11.90 -25.86
N GLY A 30 -36.50 11.77 -24.90
CA GLY A 30 -36.16 11.47 -23.50
C GLY A 30 -35.63 10.05 -23.30
N HIS A 31 -36.39 9.04 -23.75
CA HIS A 31 -36.03 7.64 -23.55
C HIS A 31 -34.70 7.25 -24.23
N GLN A 32 -34.44 7.77 -25.44
CA GLN A 32 -33.20 7.48 -26.15
C GLN A 32 -31.97 8.17 -25.53
N GLN A 33 -32.14 9.18 -24.67
CA GLN A 33 -31.04 9.81 -23.93
C GLN A 33 -30.75 9.15 -22.57
N GLN A 34 -31.71 8.44 -21.95
CA GLN A 34 -31.43 7.70 -20.72
C GLN A 34 -30.37 6.61 -20.94
N ALA A 35 -30.42 5.90 -22.07
CA ALA A 35 -29.44 4.87 -22.43
C ALA A 35 -28.00 5.39 -22.68
N ARG A 36 -27.81 6.69 -22.94
CA ARG A 36 -26.48 7.30 -23.11
C ARG A 36 -25.93 7.93 -21.82
N ALA A 37 -26.71 7.97 -20.74
CA ALA A 37 -26.29 8.57 -19.47
C ALA A 37 -25.46 7.62 -18.59
N SER A 38 -25.56 6.30 -18.80
CA SER A 38 -24.89 5.26 -17.98
C SER A 38 -23.37 5.19 -18.15
N HIS A 39 -22.81 5.71 -19.26
CA HIS A 39 -21.39 5.59 -19.58
C HIS A 39 -20.61 6.92 -19.52
N SER A 40 -21.24 8.06 -19.21
CA SER A 40 -20.53 9.34 -19.13
C SER A 40 -20.07 9.64 -17.70
N THR A 41 -18.75 9.69 -17.47
CA THR A 41 -18.10 9.99 -16.18
C THR A 41 -18.37 11.39 -15.60
N ALA A 42 -19.12 12.23 -16.31
CA ALA A 42 -19.38 13.62 -15.96
C ALA A 42 -20.83 13.85 -15.49
N ALA A 43 -21.12 13.47 -14.24
CA ALA A 43 -22.40 13.76 -13.56
C ALA A 43 -22.82 15.24 -13.64
N ALA A 44 -21.86 16.16 -13.73
CA ALA A 44 -22.07 17.58 -13.98
C ALA A 44 -22.94 17.87 -15.23
N PHE A 45 -22.83 17.09 -16.32
CA PHE A 45 -23.67 17.27 -17.51
C PHE A 45 -25.11 16.80 -17.30
N ALA A 46 -25.34 15.75 -16.49
CA ALA A 46 -26.69 15.33 -16.11
C ALA A 46 -27.38 16.41 -15.27
N VAL A 47 -26.67 16.97 -14.29
CA VAL A 47 -27.12 18.12 -13.48
C VAL A 47 -27.41 19.34 -14.36
N LEU A 48 -26.52 19.71 -15.28
CA LEU A 48 -26.73 20.83 -16.22
C LEU A 48 -27.95 20.63 -17.14
N ARG A 49 -28.23 19.39 -17.58
CA ARG A 49 -29.45 19.08 -18.35
C ARG A 49 -30.70 19.19 -17.48
N LEU A 50 -30.69 18.67 -16.25
CA LEU A 50 -31.78 18.85 -15.28
C LEU A 50 -32.08 20.33 -15.01
N PHE A 51 -31.06 21.16 -14.77
CA PHE A 51 -31.23 22.61 -14.60
C PHE A 51 -31.85 23.28 -15.83
N ARG A 52 -31.42 22.91 -17.06
CA ARG A 52 -32.05 23.43 -18.30
C ARG A 52 -33.51 23.00 -18.44
N SER A 53 -33.84 21.75 -18.13
CA SER A 53 -35.22 21.27 -18.12
C SER A 53 -36.08 22.02 -17.10
N ILE A 54 -35.59 22.19 -15.88
CA ILE A 54 -36.25 22.98 -14.82
C ILE A 54 -36.50 24.43 -15.29
N TRP A 55 -35.49 25.08 -15.87
CA TRP A 55 -35.58 26.47 -16.34
C TRP A 55 -36.67 26.67 -17.41
N ILE A 56 -36.82 25.71 -18.32
CA ILE A 56 -37.86 25.73 -19.37
C ILE A 56 -39.28 25.59 -18.78
N TRP A 57 -39.44 24.88 -17.66
CA TRP A 57 -40.73 24.69 -16.97
C TRP A 57 -41.10 25.84 -16.03
N LEU A 58 -40.12 26.45 -15.34
CA LEU A 58 -40.36 27.59 -14.44
C LEU A 58 -41.04 28.77 -15.14
N GLY A 59 -40.78 28.98 -16.44
CA GLY A 59 -41.43 30.05 -17.22
C GLY A 59 -42.91 29.84 -17.57
N LYS A 60 -43.59 28.79 -17.07
CA LYS A 60 -44.95 28.42 -17.48
C LYS A 60 -45.95 28.13 -16.36
N ILE A 61 -45.55 28.12 -15.09
CA ILE A 61 -46.41 27.72 -13.95
C ILE A 61 -46.79 28.95 -13.12
N PRO A 62 -48.09 29.31 -13.00
CA PRO A 62 -48.50 30.50 -12.26
C PRO A 62 -48.41 30.34 -10.74
N GLY A 63 -47.76 31.29 -10.07
CA GLY A 63 -47.88 31.57 -8.63
C GLY A 63 -47.50 30.40 -7.71
N ILE A 64 -48.51 29.71 -7.17
CA ILE A 64 -48.37 28.78 -6.04
C ILE A 64 -47.66 27.49 -6.44
N GLY A 65 -47.93 26.96 -7.64
CA GLY A 65 -47.25 25.76 -8.15
C GLY A 65 -45.74 25.96 -8.30
N LEU A 66 -45.30 27.18 -8.59
CA LEU A 66 -43.88 27.53 -8.71
C LEU A 66 -43.16 27.40 -7.35
N LEU A 67 -43.79 27.85 -6.26
CA LEU A 67 -43.22 27.77 -4.90
C LEU A 67 -43.06 26.32 -4.45
N ALA A 68 -44.10 25.50 -4.63
CA ALA A 68 -44.06 24.07 -4.29
C ALA A 68 -43.01 23.32 -5.13
N TYR A 69 -42.88 23.63 -6.43
CA TYR A 69 -41.89 23.03 -7.31
C TYR A 69 -40.46 23.50 -6.99
N ALA A 70 -40.27 24.77 -6.63
CA ALA A 70 -38.99 25.28 -6.15
C ALA A 70 -38.56 24.64 -4.83
N LEU A 71 -39.48 24.50 -3.86
CA LEU A 71 -39.21 23.80 -2.60
C LEU A 71 -38.85 22.33 -2.85
N TYR A 72 -39.56 21.66 -3.75
CA TYR A 72 -39.25 20.30 -4.20
C TYR A 72 -37.84 20.19 -4.79
N ILE A 73 -37.45 21.12 -5.67
CA ILE A 73 -36.09 21.17 -6.25
C ILE A 73 -35.05 21.38 -5.15
N VAL A 74 -35.28 22.31 -4.22
CA VAL A 74 -34.35 22.59 -3.10
C VAL A 74 -34.20 21.37 -2.18
N ILE A 75 -35.28 20.67 -1.85
CA ILE A 75 -35.23 19.45 -1.03
C ILE A 75 -34.48 18.33 -1.76
N ASN A 76 -34.75 18.10 -3.04
CA ASN A 76 -34.05 17.08 -3.83
C ASN A 76 -32.56 17.45 -4.03
N ALA A 77 -32.24 18.73 -4.25
CA ALA A 77 -30.87 19.19 -4.36
C ALA A 77 -30.11 19.08 -3.03
N ALA A 78 -30.74 19.42 -1.90
CA ALA A 78 -30.16 19.25 -0.57
C ALA A 78 -29.92 17.77 -0.25
N ALA A 79 -30.90 16.90 -0.51
CA ALA A 79 -30.75 15.45 -0.35
C ALA A 79 -29.64 14.88 -1.26
N PHE A 80 -29.56 15.32 -2.51
CA PHE A 80 -28.51 14.90 -3.44
C PHE A 80 -27.12 15.41 -3.02
N VAL A 81 -26.99 16.65 -2.52
CA VAL A 81 -25.72 17.19 -2.00
C VAL A 81 -25.31 16.48 -0.71
N SER A 82 -26.23 16.17 0.20
CA SER A 82 -25.96 15.36 1.39
C SER A 82 -25.51 13.94 1.01
N TYR A 83 -26.19 13.31 0.05
CA TYR A 83 -25.81 12.01 -0.50
C TYR A 83 -24.42 12.04 -1.17
N TRP A 84 -24.11 13.10 -1.93
CA TRP A 84 -22.84 13.19 -2.63
C TRP A 84 -21.65 13.53 -1.72
N GLY A 85 -21.87 14.40 -0.72
CA GLY A 85 -20.84 14.81 0.25
C GLY A 85 -20.63 13.83 1.41
N GLY A 86 -21.65 13.06 1.80
CA GLY A 86 -21.61 12.13 2.94
C GLY A 86 -21.72 10.64 2.58
N GLY A 87 -22.09 10.30 1.33
CA GLY A 87 -22.31 8.91 0.88
C GLY A 87 -21.16 8.29 0.08
N PHE A 88 -20.31 9.10 -0.57
CA PHE A 88 -19.16 8.61 -1.35
C PHE A 88 -17.84 8.83 -0.62
N GLN A 89 -17.50 7.92 0.29
CA GLN A 89 -16.10 7.77 0.70
C GLN A 89 -15.31 7.13 -0.45
N LYS A 90 -14.46 7.92 -1.10
CA LYS A 90 -13.39 7.39 -1.95
C LYS A 90 -12.33 6.75 -1.05
N ALA A 91 -11.76 5.63 -1.47
CA ALA A 91 -10.87 4.80 -0.65
C ALA A 91 -11.55 4.28 0.63
N GLY A 92 -12.51 3.36 0.44
CA GLY A 92 -12.98 2.47 1.50
C GLY A 92 -12.25 1.12 1.49
N ASP A 93 -12.44 0.34 2.54
CA ASP A 93 -12.00 -1.06 2.60
C ASP A 93 -12.82 -1.92 1.63
N VAL A 94 -12.16 -2.81 0.91
CA VAL A 94 -12.78 -3.85 0.07
C VAL A 94 -12.18 -5.20 0.39
N LEU A 95 -13.00 -6.25 0.33
CA LEU A 95 -12.51 -7.63 0.32
C LEU A 95 -11.99 -7.96 -1.07
N LEU A 96 -10.79 -8.52 -1.15
CA LEU A 96 -10.26 -9.04 -2.41
C LEU A 96 -10.86 -10.42 -2.72
N VAL A 97 -11.16 -10.65 -3.99
CA VAL A 97 -11.63 -11.93 -4.53
C VAL A 97 -10.97 -12.12 -5.89
N ASP A 98 -9.73 -12.62 -5.87
CA ASP A 98 -9.08 -13.19 -7.06
C ASP A 98 -9.42 -14.70 -7.14
N ASN A 99 -9.24 -15.31 -8.31
CA ASN A 99 -9.42 -16.74 -8.53
C ASN A 99 -8.26 -17.57 -7.95
N LYS A 100 -7.10 -16.95 -7.68
CA LYS A 100 -5.92 -17.57 -7.07
C LYS A 100 -5.47 -16.78 -5.84
N CYS A 101 -5.11 -17.50 -4.79
CA CYS A 101 -4.54 -16.97 -3.56
C CYS A 101 -3.47 -17.91 -3.01
N GLY A 102 -2.59 -17.41 -2.14
CA GLY A 102 -1.50 -18.18 -1.55
C GLY A 102 -0.15 -17.49 -1.67
N TRP A 103 0.91 -18.29 -1.71
CA TRP A 103 2.30 -17.87 -1.91
C TRP A 103 3.05 -18.93 -2.75
N PRO A 104 4.22 -18.60 -3.33
CA PRO A 104 5.03 -19.59 -4.05
C PRO A 104 5.51 -20.72 -3.12
N ASN A 105 5.35 -21.97 -3.54
CA ASN A 105 5.76 -23.14 -2.75
C ASN A 105 6.07 -24.35 -3.64
N GLY A 106 7.17 -25.07 -3.37
CA GLY A 106 7.60 -26.25 -4.10
C GLY A 106 9.14 -26.36 -4.26
N PRO A 107 9.65 -27.48 -4.78
CA PRO A 107 11.11 -27.70 -4.93
C PRO A 107 11.75 -26.84 -6.02
N GLU A 108 10.99 -26.45 -7.07
CA GLU A 108 11.46 -25.50 -8.09
C GLU A 108 11.41 -24.04 -7.61
N THR A 109 10.85 -23.75 -6.43
CA THR A 109 10.44 -22.39 -6.07
C THR A 109 11.45 -21.57 -5.27
N GLU A 110 12.71 -21.99 -5.08
CA GLU A 110 13.68 -21.12 -4.35
C GLU A 110 13.91 -19.80 -5.09
N ALA A 111 14.21 -19.86 -6.39
CA ALA A 111 14.35 -18.66 -7.23
C ALA A 111 13.05 -17.84 -7.31
N VAL A 112 11.89 -18.52 -7.29
CA VAL A 112 10.56 -17.89 -7.38
C VAL A 112 10.20 -17.19 -6.08
N ALA A 113 10.41 -17.85 -4.94
CA ALA A 113 10.19 -17.31 -3.60
C ALA A 113 11.18 -16.18 -3.31
N SER A 114 12.44 -16.28 -3.74
CA SER A 114 13.41 -15.19 -3.67
C SER A 114 12.98 -13.97 -4.50
N SER A 115 12.46 -14.18 -5.72
CA SER A 115 11.91 -13.12 -6.56
C SER A 115 10.64 -12.49 -5.98
N TRP A 116 9.74 -13.31 -5.42
CA TRP A 116 8.53 -12.88 -4.72
C TRP A 116 8.85 -12.08 -3.46
N SER A 117 9.73 -12.58 -2.59
CA SER A 117 10.18 -11.87 -1.41
C SER A 117 10.86 -10.57 -1.80
N ARG A 118 11.67 -10.54 -2.87
CA ARG A 118 12.22 -9.27 -3.40
C ARG A 118 11.13 -8.30 -3.84
N HIS A 119 10.07 -8.78 -4.49
CA HIS A 119 8.93 -7.95 -4.90
C HIS A 119 8.19 -7.36 -3.69
N VAL A 120 7.84 -8.19 -2.70
CA VAL A 120 7.14 -7.77 -1.47
C VAL A 120 8.01 -6.83 -0.62
N LEU A 121 9.29 -7.16 -0.44
CA LEU A 121 10.24 -6.34 0.33
C LEU A 121 10.54 -5.01 -0.36
N ALA A 122 10.65 -4.96 -1.69
CA ALA A 122 10.80 -3.70 -2.43
C ALA A 122 9.54 -2.81 -2.33
N GLN A 123 8.34 -3.41 -2.42
CA GLN A 123 7.08 -2.69 -2.17
C GLN A 123 7.01 -2.16 -0.73
N GLY A 124 7.39 -2.97 0.26
CA GLY A 124 7.48 -2.56 1.66
C GLY A 124 8.49 -1.44 1.88
N GLN A 125 9.65 -1.49 1.22
CA GLN A 125 10.67 -0.44 1.26
C GLN A 125 10.16 0.88 0.66
N GLU A 126 9.49 0.85 -0.49
CA GLU A 126 8.87 2.03 -1.08
C GLU A 126 7.77 2.60 -0.18
N TYR A 127 6.92 1.74 0.39
CA TYR A 127 5.84 2.15 1.28
C TYR A 127 6.38 2.75 2.59
N ALA A 128 7.38 2.13 3.21
CA ALA A 128 8.05 2.65 4.40
C ALA A 128 8.64 4.05 4.14
N ARG A 129 9.44 4.21 3.08
CA ARG A 129 10.00 5.52 2.68
C ARG A 129 8.90 6.55 2.41
N ASN A 130 7.78 6.15 1.80
CA ASN A 130 6.68 7.05 1.48
C ASN A 130 5.74 7.39 2.66
N CYS A 131 5.55 6.50 3.63
CA CYS A 131 4.43 6.56 4.58
C CYS A 131 4.85 6.48 6.06
N TYR A 132 5.98 5.84 6.38
CA TYR A 132 6.53 5.74 7.74
C TYR A 132 7.53 6.88 8.08
N THR A 133 8.01 7.64 7.08
CA THR A 133 8.95 8.77 7.30
C THR A 133 8.37 9.83 8.24
N PRO A 134 9.01 10.14 9.39
CA PRO A 134 8.51 11.11 10.35
C PRO A 134 8.33 12.52 9.77
N GLY A 135 7.33 13.25 10.29
CA GLY A 135 7.05 14.64 9.94
C GLY A 135 6.12 14.86 8.73
N PHE A 136 5.68 13.80 8.05
CA PHE A 136 4.66 13.87 7.00
C PHE A 136 3.31 13.29 7.47
N PHE A 137 2.20 13.92 7.04
CA PHE A 137 0.86 13.38 7.25
C PHE A 137 0.55 12.35 6.14
N PRO A 138 0.32 11.06 6.44
CA PRO A 138 0.18 10.02 5.41
C PRO A 138 -1.01 10.24 4.47
N CYS A 139 -2.10 10.84 4.97
CA CYS A 139 -3.34 11.09 4.22
C CYS A 139 -3.18 11.99 2.98
N CYS A 140 -2.05 12.69 2.83
CA CYS A 140 -1.75 13.52 1.66
C CYS A 140 -0.99 12.78 0.54
N ARG A 141 -0.54 11.54 0.76
CA ARG A 141 0.23 10.74 -0.21
C ARG A 141 -0.59 9.54 -0.71
N LYS A 142 -1.02 9.60 -1.97
CA LYS A 142 -1.74 8.50 -2.66
C LYS A 142 -1.19 7.08 -2.42
N PRO A 143 0.13 6.78 -2.52
CA PRO A 143 0.62 5.42 -2.30
C PRO A 143 0.33 4.87 -0.91
N CYS A 144 0.10 5.72 0.09
CA CYS A 144 -0.20 5.33 1.46
C CYS A 144 -1.64 4.77 1.63
N ASN A 145 -2.56 5.06 0.70
CA ASN A 145 -3.98 4.70 0.80
C ASN A 145 -4.34 3.25 0.40
N VAL A 146 -3.37 2.33 0.32
CA VAL A 146 -3.60 0.94 -0.11
C VAL A 146 -3.76 -0.02 1.08
N ASP A 147 -2.91 0.11 2.10
CA ASP A 147 -2.89 -0.80 3.24
C ASP A 147 -3.83 -0.31 4.36
N THR A 148 -4.46 -1.25 5.06
CA THR A 148 -5.40 -0.97 6.17
C THR A 148 -4.83 -1.56 7.47
N PRO A 149 -4.40 -0.73 8.43
CA PRO A 149 -4.35 0.73 8.45
C PRO A 149 -3.11 1.27 7.73
N THR A 150 -3.14 2.53 7.31
CA THR A 150 -2.06 3.21 6.57
C THR A 150 -0.72 3.34 7.31
N LEU A 151 -0.66 3.04 8.61
CA LEU A 151 0.56 3.12 9.42
C LEU A 151 0.42 2.20 10.63
N LEU A 152 1.33 1.23 10.77
CA LEU A 152 1.53 0.51 12.02
C LEU A 152 2.52 1.29 12.88
N ARG A 153 2.14 1.55 14.12
CA ARG A 153 2.93 2.35 15.07
C ARG A 153 3.67 1.45 16.04
N SER A 154 4.87 1.86 16.43
CA SER A 154 5.71 1.15 17.39
C SER A 154 6.24 2.12 18.44
N PHE A 155 6.25 1.70 19.71
CA PHE A 155 7.01 2.40 20.73
C PHE A 155 8.50 2.26 20.45
N ILE A 156 9.28 3.30 20.76
CA ILE A 156 10.73 3.35 20.55
C ILE A 156 11.37 3.92 21.83
N GLY A 157 12.35 3.18 22.39
CA GLY A 157 13.16 3.59 23.53
C GLY A 157 14.66 3.40 23.26
N ASP A 158 15.49 4.21 23.92
CA ASP A 158 16.96 4.24 23.79
C ASP A 158 17.70 3.89 25.10
N ALA A 159 16.93 3.51 26.14
CA ALA A 159 17.41 3.28 27.50
C ALA A 159 17.14 1.84 28.01
N ALA A 160 16.88 0.88 27.12
CA ALA A 160 16.77 -0.52 27.49
C ALA A 160 18.16 -1.07 27.90
N PRO A 161 18.25 -2.07 28.79
CA PRO A 161 19.53 -2.77 29.02
C PRO A 161 19.97 -3.52 27.76
N CYS A 162 21.28 -3.71 27.59
CA CYS A 162 21.80 -4.65 26.59
C CYS A 162 21.17 -6.05 26.80
N PRO A 163 20.70 -6.75 25.75
CA PRO A 163 20.09 -8.07 25.90
C PRO A 163 21.11 -9.22 25.99
N PHE A 164 22.39 -8.96 25.69
CA PHE A 164 23.48 -9.94 25.62
C PHE A 164 24.38 -9.92 26.87
N SER A 165 25.39 -10.79 26.91
CA SER A 165 26.48 -10.76 27.89
C SER A 165 27.14 -9.38 27.96
N GLU A 166 27.38 -8.85 29.18
CA GLU A 166 28.00 -7.53 29.38
C GLU A 166 29.34 -7.37 28.62
N ASP A 167 30.06 -8.48 28.41
CA ASP A 167 31.33 -8.49 27.69
C ASP A 167 31.17 -8.21 26.18
N ILE A 168 30.11 -8.69 25.51
CA ILE A 168 29.97 -8.51 24.06
C ILE A 168 29.31 -7.18 23.67
N CYS A 169 28.58 -6.56 24.59
CA CYS A 169 27.92 -5.27 24.41
C CYS A 169 28.94 -4.13 24.19
N GLY A 170 28.84 -3.43 23.05
CA GLY A 170 29.61 -2.20 22.79
C GLY A 170 29.05 -0.96 23.49
N GLN A 171 27.81 -1.04 24.00
CA GLN A 171 27.13 0.00 24.80
C GLN A 171 26.31 -0.65 25.92
N THR A 172 26.15 0.04 27.05
CA THR A 172 25.35 -0.47 28.19
C THR A 172 23.85 -0.45 27.93
N THR A 173 23.38 0.41 27.01
CA THR A 173 21.97 0.50 26.62
C THR A 173 21.75 0.01 25.19
N ALA A 174 20.60 -0.62 24.98
CA ALA A 174 20.08 -1.04 23.68
C ALA A 174 18.95 -0.11 23.22
N PHE A 175 18.78 -0.06 21.90
CA PHE A 175 17.63 0.54 21.24
C PHE A 175 16.50 -0.48 21.18
N GLU A 176 15.37 -0.18 21.84
CA GLU A 176 14.21 -1.05 21.97
C GLU A 176 13.06 -0.53 21.10
N ILE A 177 12.43 -1.45 20.35
CA ILE A 177 11.20 -1.20 19.60
C ILE A 177 10.15 -2.21 20.07
N GLU A 178 8.97 -1.72 20.47
CA GLU A 178 7.84 -2.53 20.89
C GLU A 178 6.61 -2.26 20.01
N THR A 179 5.91 -3.32 19.58
CA THR A 179 4.70 -3.21 18.75
C THR A 179 3.45 -3.63 19.52
N PRO A 180 2.36 -2.84 19.55
CA PRO A 180 2.16 -1.50 18.98
C PRO A 180 2.60 -0.34 19.90
N GLU A 181 2.69 0.86 19.35
CA GLU A 181 2.64 2.11 20.16
C GLU A 181 1.21 2.35 20.66
N PHE A 182 0.97 2.46 21.98
CA PHE A 182 0.35 3.67 22.55
C PHE A 182 0.33 3.79 24.09
N GLY A 183 0.24 5.05 24.55
CA GLY A 183 -0.86 5.44 25.44
C GLY A 183 -0.84 4.99 26.91
N ILE A 184 0.21 5.32 27.67
CA ILE A 184 0.23 5.48 29.15
C ILE A 184 -0.83 4.65 29.93
N GLY A 185 -0.69 3.32 29.96
CA GLY A 185 -1.39 2.47 30.93
C GLY A 185 -1.90 1.11 30.44
N ALA A 186 -2.01 0.89 29.13
CA ALA A 186 -2.45 -0.40 28.57
C ALA A 186 -1.33 -1.04 27.74
N ARG A 187 -1.09 -2.34 27.95
CA ARG A 187 -0.36 -3.17 26.97
C ARG A 187 -1.34 -3.53 25.87
N GLU A 188 -1.38 -2.72 24.83
CA GLU A 188 -2.11 -3.05 23.60
C GLU A 188 -1.31 -4.07 22.77
N TYR A 189 -1.97 -4.69 21.80
CA TYR A 189 -1.41 -5.75 20.94
C TYR A 189 -1.98 -5.53 19.53
N MET A 190 -1.19 -5.77 18.48
CA MET A 190 -1.66 -5.66 17.10
C MET A 190 -2.67 -6.77 16.79
N ASN A 191 -3.93 -6.39 16.59
CA ASN A 191 -5.03 -7.29 16.25
C ASN A 191 -5.03 -7.64 14.75
N SER A 192 -5.15 -8.94 14.41
CA SER A 192 -5.08 -9.47 13.05
C SER A 192 -6.09 -8.85 12.07
N ASN A 193 -7.28 -8.49 12.55
CA ASN A 193 -8.32 -7.85 11.74
C ASN A 193 -8.11 -6.34 11.63
N GLU A 194 -7.80 -5.66 12.73
CA GLU A 194 -7.71 -4.20 12.78
C GLU A 194 -6.40 -3.65 12.19
N HIS A 195 -5.29 -4.40 12.33
CA HIS A 195 -3.93 -3.98 11.96
C HIS A 195 -3.45 -4.60 10.64
N PHE A 196 -4.07 -5.69 10.18
CA PHE A 196 -3.67 -6.43 8.97
C PHE A 196 -4.84 -6.79 8.04
N GLY A 197 -6.03 -6.22 8.29
CA GLY A 197 -7.20 -6.40 7.43
C GLY A 197 -7.82 -7.81 7.42
N ILE A 198 -7.34 -8.75 8.24
CA ILE A 198 -7.77 -10.16 8.24
C ILE A 198 -9.18 -10.28 8.88
N ASN A 199 -10.21 -10.07 8.07
CA ASN A 199 -11.61 -9.89 8.45
C ASN A 199 -12.27 -11.19 8.95
N THR A 200 -11.92 -11.52 10.18
CA THR A 200 -12.41 -12.67 10.93
C THR A 200 -13.37 -12.22 12.03
N ALA A 201 -14.32 -13.09 12.39
CA ALA A 201 -15.12 -12.92 13.60
C ALA A 201 -14.21 -12.95 14.85
N LYS A 202 -14.68 -12.42 15.99
CA LYS A 202 -13.83 -12.18 17.19
C LYS A 202 -13.18 -13.44 17.75
N ASP A 203 -13.81 -14.59 17.57
CA ASP A 203 -13.31 -15.92 17.88
C ASP A 203 -12.23 -16.40 16.90
N GLY A 204 -12.26 -15.98 15.63
CA GLY A 204 -11.21 -16.26 14.64
C GLY A 204 -10.00 -15.31 14.70
N GLN A 205 -10.07 -14.23 15.48
CA GLN A 205 -9.02 -13.22 15.58
C GLN A 205 -7.88 -13.63 16.52
N LEU A 206 -6.68 -13.15 16.18
CA LEU A 206 -5.49 -13.16 17.04
C LEU A 206 -5.00 -11.73 17.30
N ARG A 207 -4.25 -11.57 18.38
CA ARG A 207 -3.49 -10.37 18.73
C ARG A 207 -2.04 -10.76 18.94
N PHE A 208 -1.08 -9.91 18.59
CA PHE A 208 0.32 -10.16 18.89
C PHE A 208 1.10 -8.89 19.22
N ARG A 209 2.22 -9.08 19.92
CA ARG A 209 3.17 -8.06 20.36
C ARG A 209 4.58 -8.55 20.03
N SER A 210 5.43 -7.65 19.56
CA SER A 210 6.87 -7.93 19.40
C SER A 210 7.69 -6.96 20.23
N VAL A 211 8.81 -7.44 20.76
CA VAL A 211 9.86 -6.63 21.37
C VAL A 211 11.17 -6.93 20.66
N THR A 212 11.76 -5.92 20.04
CA THR A 212 13.06 -5.99 19.35
C THR A 212 14.05 -5.10 20.08
N LYS A 213 15.21 -5.64 20.47
CA LYS A 213 16.30 -4.88 21.11
C LYS A 213 17.56 -5.01 20.29
N CYS A 214 18.14 -3.89 19.85
CA CYS A 214 19.36 -3.85 19.06
C CYS A 214 20.45 -3.03 19.75
N VAL A 215 21.70 -3.46 19.64
CA VAL A 215 22.87 -2.80 20.25
C VAL A 215 24.14 -3.05 19.41
N PRO A 216 25.08 -2.09 19.31
CA PRO A 216 26.42 -2.36 18.79
C PRO A 216 27.14 -3.41 19.63
N ILE A 217 27.79 -4.38 18.99
CA ILE A 217 28.54 -5.44 19.65
C ILE A 217 30.01 -5.46 19.22
N LEU A 218 30.90 -5.86 20.14
CA LEU A 218 32.36 -5.85 20.00
C LEU A 218 32.88 -7.05 19.18
N ALA A 219 32.22 -7.34 18.08
CA ALA A 219 32.47 -8.53 17.26
C ALA A 219 33.86 -8.52 16.62
N GLU A 220 34.40 -7.36 16.23
CA GLU A 220 35.76 -7.30 15.69
C GLU A 220 36.80 -7.38 16.82
N GLU A 221 36.58 -6.70 17.94
CA GLU A 221 37.54 -6.55 19.03
C GLU A 221 37.69 -7.81 19.89
N LYS A 222 36.61 -8.57 20.10
CA LYS A 222 36.61 -9.78 20.95
C LYS A 222 36.50 -11.09 20.18
N HIS A 223 35.87 -11.10 19.01
CA HIS A 223 35.50 -12.34 18.30
C HIS A 223 35.98 -12.41 16.85
N SER A 224 36.91 -11.55 16.40
CA SER A 224 37.53 -11.68 15.07
C SER A 224 38.99 -12.14 15.11
N THR A 225 39.44 -12.78 14.04
CA THR A 225 40.85 -13.15 13.88
C THR A 225 41.70 -11.91 13.56
N PRO A 226 43.03 -11.97 13.82
CA PRO A 226 43.98 -11.16 13.06
C PRO A 226 43.81 -11.38 11.55
N TRP A 227 44.33 -10.46 10.74
CA TRP A 227 44.42 -10.66 9.28
C TRP A 227 45.42 -11.79 8.96
N PHE A 228 44.99 -12.82 8.22
CA PHE A 228 45.82 -13.96 7.82
C PHE A 228 45.70 -14.26 6.32
N GLU A 229 46.70 -14.89 5.71
CA GLU A 229 46.73 -15.13 4.26
C GLU A 229 46.14 -16.50 3.88
N VAL A 230 45.24 -16.52 2.88
CA VAL A 230 44.65 -17.75 2.32
C VAL A 230 44.80 -17.71 0.80
N ALA A 231 45.64 -18.59 0.28
CA ALA A 231 46.05 -18.68 -1.13
C ALA A 231 46.63 -17.37 -1.70
N TRP A 232 45.77 -16.43 -2.13
CA TRP A 232 46.16 -15.21 -2.85
C TRP A 232 45.53 -13.92 -2.27
N ASP A 233 44.78 -14.01 -1.16
CA ASP A 233 44.13 -12.87 -0.51
C ASP A 233 44.22 -12.99 1.02
N THR A 234 44.21 -11.84 1.71
CA THR A 234 44.20 -11.82 3.18
C THR A 234 42.75 -11.83 3.67
N HIS A 235 42.46 -12.65 4.68
CA HIS A 235 41.14 -12.85 5.25
C HIS A 235 41.11 -12.44 6.74
N LYS A 236 39.93 -12.05 7.22
CA LYS A 236 39.59 -11.88 8.63
C LYS A 236 38.27 -12.61 8.88
N GLU A 237 38.26 -13.56 9.79
CA GLU A 237 37.07 -14.32 10.19
C GLU A 237 36.43 -13.71 11.43
N TYR A 238 35.10 -13.78 11.52
CA TYR A 238 34.29 -13.36 12.66
C TYR A 238 33.59 -14.58 13.26
N ASN A 239 33.82 -14.84 14.55
CA ASN A 239 33.48 -16.07 15.26
C ASN A 239 32.41 -15.79 16.34
N LEU A 240 31.24 -15.36 15.89
CA LEU A 240 30.03 -15.22 16.70
C LEU A 240 29.20 -16.52 16.76
N GLY A 241 29.72 -17.61 16.18
CA GLY A 241 29.05 -18.91 16.06
C GLY A 241 29.30 -19.60 14.71
N PRO A 242 29.34 -20.95 14.63
CA PRO A 242 29.46 -21.67 13.37
C PRO A 242 28.18 -21.60 12.51
N THR A 243 28.36 -21.75 11.20
CA THR A 243 27.27 -22.04 10.23
C THR A 243 27.27 -23.53 9.88
N GLU A 244 26.32 -23.99 9.06
CA GLU A 244 26.32 -25.36 8.51
C GLU A 244 27.64 -25.71 7.78
N SER A 245 28.31 -24.71 7.19
CA SER A 245 29.46 -24.90 6.29
C SER A 245 30.81 -24.43 6.85
N THR A 246 30.83 -23.65 7.93
CA THR A 246 32.02 -22.94 8.43
C THR A 246 32.03 -22.84 9.96
N SER A 247 33.21 -22.99 10.58
CA SER A 247 33.38 -22.77 12.02
C SER A 247 33.25 -21.30 12.44
N PHE A 248 33.36 -20.38 11.48
CA PHE A 248 33.14 -18.94 11.63
C PHE A 248 31.78 -18.51 11.06
N THR A 249 31.28 -17.36 11.51
CA THR A 249 29.98 -16.79 11.15
C THR A 249 30.06 -15.99 9.84
N TRP A 250 31.16 -15.27 9.64
CA TRP A 250 31.46 -14.54 8.40
C TRP A 250 32.97 -14.38 8.19
N VAL A 251 33.38 -14.11 6.97
CA VAL A 251 34.77 -13.81 6.60
C VAL A 251 34.83 -12.63 5.64
N VAL A 252 35.65 -11.64 5.98
CA VAL A 252 35.92 -10.47 5.14
C VAL A 252 37.24 -10.66 4.41
N ARG A 253 37.24 -10.40 3.10
CA ARG A 253 38.43 -10.40 2.26
C ARG A 253 39.04 -9.01 2.18
N LYS A 254 40.37 -8.91 2.24
CA LYS A 254 41.09 -7.62 2.18
C LYS A 254 41.03 -6.99 0.79
N SER A 255 40.79 -7.78 -0.26
CA SER A 255 40.40 -7.26 -1.58
C SER A 255 39.07 -6.49 -1.58
N LEU A 256 38.12 -6.86 -0.70
CA LEU A 256 36.83 -6.17 -0.50
C LEU A 256 36.92 -5.01 0.50
N VAL A 257 38.08 -4.81 1.15
CA VAL A 257 38.40 -3.62 1.94
C VAL A 257 39.31 -2.71 1.11
N PRO A 258 38.76 -1.97 0.12
CA PRO A 258 39.55 -1.12 -0.75
C PRO A 258 40.31 -0.09 0.10
N LYS A 259 41.65 -0.12 0.00
CA LYS A 259 42.47 1.01 0.44
C LYS A 259 41.92 2.27 -0.23
N PRO A 260 41.69 3.38 0.48
CA PRO A 260 40.99 4.54 -0.06
C PRO A 260 41.76 5.14 -1.24
N GLN A 261 41.31 4.82 -2.45
CA GLN A 261 41.91 5.26 -3.71
C GLN A 261 40.86 5.99 -4.55
N PRO A 262 41.16 7.20 -5.06
CA PRO A 262 40.18 8.05 -5.77
C PRO A 262 39.73 7.51 -7.15
N THR A 263 40.31 6.40 -7.61
CA THR A 263 40.08 5.81 -8.93
C THR A 263 38.98 4.75 -8.96
N MET A 264 38.46 4.32 -7.81
CA MET A 264 37.48 3.24 -7.71
C MET A 264 36.05 3.70 -8.05
N LYS A 265 35.77 3.82 -9.35
CA LYS A 265 34.38 3.93 -9.83
C LYS A 265 33.66 2.61 -9.61
N ASN A 266 32.37 2.68 -9.25
CA ASN A 266 31.40 1.58 -9.15
C ASN A 266 31.43 0.70 -7.88
N PHE A 267 32.10 1.11 -6.79
CA PHE A 267 31.96 0.41 -5.50
C PHE A 267 30.76 0.92 -4.70
N SER A 268 30.07 0.02 -3.99
CA SER A 268 29.07 0.38 -2.98
C SER A 268 29.78 0.95 -1.73
N PRO A 269 29.30 2.05 -1.13
CA PRO A 269 29.87 2.63 0.11
C PRO A 269 29.87 1.67 1.32
N TYR A 270 28.92 0.75 1.29
CA TYR A 270 28.50 -0.11 2.37
C TYR A 270 28.21 -1.48 1.76
N GLU A 271 28.72 -2.53 2.38
CA GLU A 271 28.20 -3.89 2.22
C GLU A 271 27.55 -4.29 3.54
N LEU A 272 26.33 -4.81 3.47
CA LEU A 272 25.50 -5.11 4.62
C LEU A 272 25.08 -6.58 4.53
N ARG A 273 25.41 -7.36 5.56
CA ARG A 273 25.09 -8.79 5.66
C ARG A 273 24.34 -9.03 6.97
N ALA A 274 23.29 -9.84 6.90
CA ALA A 274 22.58 -10.31 8.08
C ALA A 274 22.61 -11.82 8.17
N LEU A 275 22.49 -12.34 9.39
CA LEU A 275 22.33 -13.76 9.73
C LEU A 275 21.38 -13.86 10.93
N ALA A 276 20.45 -14.81 10.89
CA ALA A 276 19.50 -15.09 11.96
C ALA A 276 19.80 -16.42 12.68
N SER A 277 19.43 -16.51 13.94
CA SER A 277 19.36 -17.74 14.71
C SER A 277 18.07 -17.77 15.52
N TYR A 278 17.27 -18.82 15.36
CA TYR A 278 15.90 -18.85 15.85
C TYR A 278 15.77 -19.60 17.17
N ALA A 279 14.92 -19.10 18.08
CA ALA A 279 14.78 -19.69 19.41
C ALA A 279 14.29 -21.14 19.34
N GLY A 280 14.82 -22.00 20.22
CA GLY A 280 14.61 -23.45 20.18
C GLY A 280 15.33 -24.19 19.06
N PHE A 281 16.02 -23.48 18.15
CA PHE A 281 16.72 -24.02 16.98
C PHE A 281 18.14 -23.45 16.80
N HIS A 282 18.75 -22.90 17.85
CA HIS A 282 20.10 -22.34 17.81
C HIS A 282 21.15 -23.35 17.31
N ASP A 283 21.17 -24.56 17.89
CA ASP A 283 22.09 -25.64 17.48
C ASP A 283 21.78 -26.24 16.09
N ASN A 284 20.63 -25.89 15.50
CA ASN A 284 20.19 -26.44 14.22
C ASN A 284 20.45 -25.47 13.06
N THR A 285 21.65 -25.56 12.48
CA THR A 285 22.08 -24.75 11.33
C THR A 285 21.37 -25.08 10.01
N SER A 286 20.38 -25.98 9.99
CA SER A 286 19.47 -26.17 8.85
C SER A 286 18.20 -25.32 8.93
N ILE A 287 18.01 -24.58 10.03
CA ILE A 287 16.89 -23.65 10.28
C ILE A 287 17.44 -22.26 10.63
N SER A 288 18.45 -22.21 11.49
CA SER A 288 19.21 -21.00 11.81
C SER A 288 20.35 -20.80 10.80
N ASP A 289 20.64 -19.56 10.38
CA ASP A 289 21.82 -19.27 9.54
C ASP A 289 23.14 -19.57 10.30
N PHE A 290 23.12 -19.53 11.64
CA PHE A 290 24.25 -19.84 12.52
C PHE A 290 23.82 -20.29 13.93
N SER A 291 24.70 -20.99 14.65
CA SER A 291 24.56 -21.34 16.07
C SER A 291 25.34 -20.34 16.93
N PRO A 292 24.72 -19.48 17.76
CA PRO A 292 25.41 -18.40 18.45
C PRO A 292 26.38 -18.88 19.53
N ILE A 293 27.43 -18.10 19.80
CA ILE A 293 28.25 -18.24 21.01
C ILE A 293 27.46 -17.88 22.28
N ASP A 294 27.88 -18.41 23.43
CA ASP A 294 27.26 -18.18 24.74
C ASP A 294 26.99 -16.70 25.05
N ASP A 295 27.92 -15.79 24.69
CA ASP A 295 27.78 -14.35 24.91
C ASP A 295 26.59 -13.71 24.17
N LEU A 296 26.16 -14.31 23.04
CA LEU A 296 25.00 -13.88 22.26
C LEU A 296 23.72 -14.67 22.59
N MET A 297 23.82 -15.79 23.31
CA MET A 297 22.70 -16.70 23.51
C MET A 297 21.70 -16.13 24.53
N VAL A 298 20.52 -15.72 24.04
CA VAL A 298 19.44 -15.17 24.86
C VAL A 298 18.26 -16.15 24.87
N PRO A 299 17.90 -16.73 26.03
CA PRO A 299 16.81 -17.70 26.11
C PRO A 299 15.50 -17.15 25.56
N HIS A 300 14.83 -17.96 24.73
CA HIS A 300 13.54 -17.63 24.11
C HIS A 300 13.56 -16.33 23.28
N ALA A 301 14.65 -16.04 22.57
CA ALA A 301 14.73 -14.91 21.65
C ALA A 301 15.35 -15.31 20.31
N ASP A 302 14.76 -14.84 19.21
CA ASP A 302 15.41 -14.91 17.91
C ASP A 302 16.53 -13.88 17.87
N ILE A 303 17.71 -14.26 17.41
CA ILE A 303 18.90 -13.41 17.35
C ILE A 303 19.18 -13.05 15.90
N THR A 304 19.39 -11.78 15.60
CA THR A 304 19.85 -11.31 14.27
C THR A 304 21.14 -10.53 14.42
N VAL A 305 22.16 -10.89 13.66
CA VAL A 305 23.45 -10.20 13.61
C VAL A 305 23.53 -9.42 12.31
N LEU A 306 23.75 -8.10 12.39
CA LEU A 306 23.86 -7.19 11.25
C LEU A 306 25.30 -6.68 11.10
N TYR A 307 26.04 -7.25 10.16
CA TYR A 307 27.39 -6.83 9.80
C TYR A 307 27.37 -5.70 8.76
N LEU A 308 28.15 -4.66 9.01
CA LEU A 308 28.36 -3.53 8.10
C LEU A 308 29.85 -3.38 7.79
N LEU A 309 30.22 -3.71 6.55
CA LEU A 309 31.51 -3.33 5.96
C LEU A 309 31.37 -1.91 5.41
N ASN A 310 32.01 -0.95 6.09
CA ASN A 310 31.93 0.46 5.78
C ASN A 310 33.20 0.95 5.06
N ILE A 311 33.06 1.33 3.79
CA ILE A 311 34.15 1.86 2.96
C ILE A 311 33.96 3.33 2.59
N ALA A 312 32.97 4.00 3.20
CA ALA A 312 32.65 5.39 2.94
C ALA A 312 33.72 6.35 3.49
N LEU A 313 33.87 7.49 2.79
CA LEU A 313 34.78 8.58 3.17
C LEU A 313 33.97 9.76 3.69
N TYR A 314 34.00 9.98 5.00
CA TYR A 314 33.25 11.03 5.67
C TYR A 314 33.97 12.38 5.61
N SER A 315 33.21 13.45 5.41
CA SER A 315 33.72 14.83 5.35
C SER A 315 34.15 15.43 6.71
N ASN A 316 33.78 14.77 7.80
CA ASN A 316 34.24 15.04 9.17
C ASN A 316 34.22 13.71 9.97
N VAL A 317 34.64 13.73 11.24
CA VAL A 317 34.53 12.57 12.16
C VAL A 317 33.08 12.09 12.26
N THR A 318 32.85 10.78 12.16
CA THR A 318 31.58 10.13 12.52
C THR A 318 31.75 9.40 13.85
N GLU A 319 31.01 9.85 14.87
CA GLU A 319 31.01 9.28 16.23
C GLU A 319 29.90 8.23 16.46
N ASP A 320 29.15 7.87 15.42
CA ASP A 320 28.15 6.79 15.49
C ASP A 320 28.84 5.44 15.74
N PRO A 321 28.45 4.64 16.76
CA PRO A 321 29.11 3.38 17.07
C PRO A 321 29.14 2.36 15.93
N TRP A 322 28.13 2.36 15.04
CA TRP A 322 28.04 1.42 13.92
C TRP A 322 28.73 1.98 12.67
N PHE A 323 28.63 3.29 12.40
CA PHE A 323 29.31 3.94 11.28
C PHE A 323 30.66 4.59 11.65
N GLN A 324 31.27 4.19 12.77
CA GLN A 324 32.36 4.90 13.43
C GLN A 324 33.56 5.15 12.50
N ALA A 325 33.93 6.42 12.34
CA ALA A 325 35.03 6.85 11.48
C ALA A 325 35.77 8.07 12.07
N THR A 326 36.84 7.80 12.81
CA THR A 326 37.75 8.79 13.41
C THR A 326 39.13 8.78 12.73
N ASN A 327 39.48 7.69 12.04
CA ASN A 327 40.72 7.55 11.27
C ASN A 327 40.79 8.51 10.08
N LYS A 328 41.77 9.43 10.09
CA LYS A 328 42.02 10.38 8.98
C LYS A 328 42.77 9.71 7.83
N VAL A 329 42.35 9.97 6.58
CA VAL A 329 43.13 9.55 5.41
C VAL A 329 44.36 10.44 5.24
N ASP A 330 45.54 9.85 5.05
CA ASP A 330 46.78 10.60 4.78
C ASP A 330 46.72 11.26 3.40
N ARG A 331 47.03 12.57 3.36
CA ARG A 331 47.17 13.37 2.14
C ARG A 331 48.24 12.82 1.19
N ASN A 332 49.25 12.11 1.68
CA ASN A 332 50.29 11.53 0.83
C ASN A 332 49.77 10.36 -0.05
N GLY A 333 48.65 9.72 0.33
CA GLY A 333 48.06 8.61 -0.42
C GLY A 333 47.19 9.05 -1.61
N PHE A 334 46.64 10.25 -1.59
CA PHE A 334 45.87 10.79 -2.70
C PHE A 334 46.78 11.37 -3.79
N ARG A 335 46.57 10.96 -5.05
CA ARG A 335 47.15 11.69 -6.19
C ARG A 335 46.67 13.14 -6.18
N ARG A 336 47.60 14.07 -6.42
CA ARG A 336 47.37 15.53 -6.44
C ARG A 336 46.27 15.96 -7.42
N ASP A 337 45.99 15.12 -8.41
CA ASP A 337 44.96 15.28 -9.44
C ASP A 337 43.54 15.47 -8.86
N PHE A 338 43.27 15.01 -7.62
CA PHE A 338 41.98 15.18 -6.93
C PHE A 338 41.88 16.53 -6.19
N SER A 339 42.32 17.61 -6.83
CA SER A 339 42.59 18.93 -6.24
C SER A 339 41.35 19.79 -5.90
N TRP A 340 40.24 19.18 -5.48
CA TRP A 340 38.98 19.86 -5.15
C TRP A 340 39.02 20.80 -3.93
N GLY A 341 40.18 20.97 -3.28
CA GLY A 341 40.36 21.84 -2.10
C GLY A 341 39.69 21.32 -0.82
N LEU A 342 39.10 20.12 -0.86
CA LEU A 342 38.32 19.53 0.23
C LEU A 342 39.20 19.14 1.43
N GLY A 343 38.56 19.04 2.60
CA GLY A 343 39.21 18.84 3.89
C GLY A 343 39.84 17.46 4.09
N SER A 344 40.28 17.18 5.32
CA SER A 344 40.66 15.82 5.73
C SER A 344 39.43 14.93 5.73
N TYR A 345 39.47 13.83 4.95
CA TYR A 345 38.46 12.77 5.01
C TYR A 345 38.75 11.79 6.13
N TYR A 346 37.70 11.13 6.59
CA TYR A 346 37.72 10.09 7.61
C TYR A 346 37.18 8.78 7.05
N TYR A 347 37.77 7.65 7.45
CA TYR A 347 37.33 6.31 7.07
C TYR A 347 37.04 5.47 8.31
N ALA A 348 36.38 4.33 8.14
CA ALA A 348 35.91 3.50 9.24
C ALA A 348 37.04 3.07 10.21
N ASP A 349 36.71 2.99 11.50
CA ASP A 349 37.63 2.56 12.55
C ASP A 349 37.73 1.03 12.66
N ARG A 350 36.71 0.33 12.15
CA ARG A 350 36.58 -1.13 12.07
C ARG A 350 36.61 -1.59 10.61
N VAL A 351 37.09 -2.80 10.37
CA VAL A 351 36.93 -3.51 9.09
C VAL A 351 35.46 -3.84 8.85
N ALA A 352 34.77 -4.32 9.88
CA ALA A 352 33.31 -4.37 9.89
C ALA A 352 32.77 -4.13 11.30
N SER A 353 31.79 -3.24 11.39
CA SER A 353 31.02 -3.03 12.61
C SER A 353 29.82 -3.98 12.64
N THR A 354 29.23 -4.18 13.81
CA THR A 354 28.17 -5.18 13.99
C THR A 354 27.14 -4.70 14.99
N LEU A 355 25.85 -4.82 14.64
CA LEU A 355 24.75 -4.77 15.60
C LEU A 355 24.31 -6.20 15.91
N GLY A 356 24.13 -6.51 17.19
CA GLY A 356 23.34 -7.65 17.62
C GLY A 356 21.92 -7.18 17.92
N CYS A 357 20.93 -7.93 17.45
CA CYS A 357 19.52 -7.72 17.77
C CYS A 357 18.91 -8.99 18.36
N THR A 358 18.07 -8.86 19.38
CA THR A 358 17.19 -9.93 19.87
C THR A 358 15.73 -9.57 19.61
N ARG A 359 14.91 -10.55 19.24
CA ARG A 359 13.47 -10.39 19.03
C ARG A 359 12.67 -11.44 19.81
N GLN A 360 11.60 -11.00 20.46
CA GLN A 360 10.64 -11.86 21.13
C GLN A 360 9.22 -11.52 20.67
N TRP A 361 8.37 -12.53 20.59
CA TRP A 361 6.98 -12.46 20.18
C TRP A 361 6.06 -12.97 21.29
N GLU A 362 4.90 -12.35 21.43
CA GLU A 362 3.83 -12.78 22.31
C GLU A 362 2.53 -12.80 21.52
N PHE A 363 1.89 -13.96 21.39
CA PHE A 363 0.60 -14.11 20.71
C PHE A 363 -0.52 -14.36 21.72
N CYS A 364 -1.68 -13.75 21.49
CA CYS A 364 -2.84 -13.82 22.37
C CYS A 364 -4.12 -14.03 21.56
N THR A 365 -4.98 -14.93 22.04
CA THR A 365 -6.37 -15.04 21.60
C THR A 365 -7.23 -13.90 22.18
N MET A 366 -8.46 -13.73 21.68
CA MET A 366 -9.35 -12.62 22.09
C MET A 366 -10.02 -12.81 23.46
N ASP A 367 -9.92 -14.00 24.07
CA ASP A 367 -10.30 -14.29 25.46
C ASP A 367 -9.19 -13.95 26.48
N GLY A 368 -7.95 -13.73 26.02
CA GLY A 368 -6.80 -13.41 26.85
C GLY A 368 -5.80 -14.55 27.08
N SER A 369 -5.96 -15.72 26.47
CA SER A 369 -4.94 -16.79 26.52
C SER A 369 -3.73 -16.42 25.65
N CYS A 370 -2.64 -15.99 26.28
CA CYS A 370 -1.38 -15.62 25.61
C CYS A 370 -0.32 -16.73 25.71
N THR A 371 0.68 -16.67 24.81
CA THR A 371 1.98 -17.34 24.98
C THR A 371 2.83 -16.59 26.01
N SER A 372 3.89 -17.22 26.51
CA SER A 372 5.04 -16.48 27.05
C SER A 372 5.74 -15.70 25.90
N PRO A 373 6.47 -14.60 26.17
CA PRO A 373 7.33 -13.96 25.17
C PRO A 373 8.46 -14.92 24.76
N MET A 374 8.49 -15.35 23.50
CA MET A 374 9.49 -16.29 22.99
C MET A 374 9.81 -16.07 21.50
N GLY A 375 10.77 -16.79 20.91
CA GLY A 375 11.10 -16.63 19.48
C GLY A 375 10.03 -17.21 18.54
N LEU A 376 9.95 -16.71 17.30
CA LEU A 376 8.88 -17.03 16.36
C LEU A 376 8.80 -18.53 16.06
N MET A 377 9.94 -19.16 15.75
CA MET A 377 9.99 -20.58 15.44
C MET A 377 9.66 -21.44 16.67
N GLU A 378 9.99 -20.96 17.88
CA GLU A 378 9.62 -21.61 19.14
C GLU A 378 8.09 -21.62 19.33
N ILE A 379 7.39 -20.52 19.04
CA ILE A 379 5.91 -20.48 19.08
C ILE A 379 5.30 -21.46 18.07
N LEU A 380 5.86 -21.51 16.85
CA LEU A 380 5.30 -22.30 15.75
C LEU A 380 5.49 -23.80 15.94
N HIS A 381 6.62 -24.24 16.50
CA HIS A 381 6.97 -25.65 16.65
C HIS A 381 6.81 -26.20 18.08
N ASN A 382 7.10 -25.40 19.11
CA ASN A 382 7.25 -25.85 20.49
C ASN A 382 6.29 -25.16 21.49
N GLY A 383 5.37 -24.31 21.01
CA GLY A 383 4.63 -23.32 21.81
C GLY A 383 3.62 -23.86 22.85
N GLU A 384 4.11 -24.43 23.95
CA GLU A 384 3.46 -24.63 25.27
C GLU A 384 1.99 -25.12 25.27
N GLY A 385 1.61 -26.00 24.34
CA GLY A 385 0.22 -26.45 24.21
C GLY A 385 -0.76 -25.32 23.89
N TRP A 386 -0.27 -24.16 23.42
CA TRP A 386 -1.06 -22.98 23.06
C TRP A 386 -1.62 -23.11 21.64
N ARG A 387 -0.84 -23.66 20.70
CA ARG A 387 -1.28 -23.90 19.32
C ARG A 387 -2.47 -24.86 19.25
N GLU A 388 -2.51 -25.86 20.13
CA GLU A 388 -3.58 -26.85 20.29
C GLU A 388 -4.84 -26.31 20.97
N ARG A 389 -4.74 -25.13 21.61
CA ARG A 389 -5.90 -24.38 22.15
C ARG A 389 -6.55 -23.47 21.11
N LEU A 390 -5.90 -23.23 19.96
CA LEU A 390 -6.46 -22.42 18.88
C LEU A 390 -7.58 -23.17 18.17
N ASN A 391 -8.66 -22.47 17.82
CA ASN A 391 -9.63 -23.01 16.88
C ASN A 391 -9.05 -23.04 15.45
N PRO A 392 -9.61 -23.84 14.51
CA PRO A 392 -9.07 -23.96 13.16
C PRO A 392 -8.91 -22.64 12.39
N LYS A 393 -9.76 -21.64 12.68
CA LYS A 393 -9.67 -20.32 12.06
C LYS A 393 -8.49 -19.50 12.62
N GLN A 394 -8.30 -19.51 13.94
CA GLN A 394 -7.14 -18.91 14.59
C GLN A 394 -5.83 -19.57 14.15
N ALA A 395 -5.80 -20.90 14.00
CA ALA A 395 -4.62 -21.62 13.50
C ALA A 395 -4.25 -21.19 12.07
N ALA A 396 -5.23 -21.04 11.19
CA ALA A 396 -5.01 -20.52 9.84
C ALA A 396 -4.57 -19.03 9.83
N VAL A 397 -5.08 -18.20 10.76
CA VAL A 397 -4.63 -16.81 10.93
C VAL A 397 -3.20 -16.75 11.45
N LEU A 398 -2.80 -17.64 12.37
CA LEU A 398 -1.42 -17.75 12.85
C LEU A 398 -0.46 -18.14 11.71
N GLU A 399 -0.83 -19.12 10.89
CA GLU A 399 -0.03 -19.60 9.75
C GLU A 399 0.14 -18.54 8.66
N LEU A 400 -0.94 -17.81 8.33
CA LEU A 400 -0.87 -16.68 7.40
C LEU A 400 -0.03 -15.53 7.96
N LEU A 401 -0.16 -15.22 9.26
CA LEU A 401 0.66 -14.21 9.92
C LEU A 401 2.13 -14.62 9.96
N SER A 402 2.47 -15.86 10.34
CA SER A 402 3.86 -16.28 10.49
C SER A 402 4.65 -16.17 9.18
N LYS A 403 4.01 -16.48 8.04
CA LYS A 403 4.57 -16.30 6.70
C LYS A 403 4.84 -14.82 6.34
N ALA A 404 4.13 -13.88 6.96
CA ALA A 404 4.45 -12.45 6.87
C ALA A 404 5.57 -12.04 7.85
N LEU A 405 5.68 -12.71 9.02
CA LEU A 405 6.71 -12.45 10.05
C LEU A 405 8.08 -13.05 9.71
N GLU A 406 8.13 -14.03 8.80
CA GLU A 406 9.37 -14.56 8.21
C GLU A 406 10.11 -13.52 7.34
N LEU A 407 9.53 -12.34 7.10
CA LEU A 407 10.15 -11.19 6.41
C LEU A 407 10.97 -10.32 7.38
N ASP A 408 11.75 -10.97 8.25
CA ASP A 408 12.54 -10.36 9.32
C ASP A 408 13.71 -9.48 8.84
N PHE A 409 14.50 -8.93 9.78
CA PHE A 409 15.68 -8.11 9.47
C PHE A 409 16.74 -8.88 8.65
N SER A 410 16.86 -10.20 8.82
CA SER A 410 17.74 -11.03 8.01
C SER A 410 17.23 -11.14 6.57
N ALA A 411 15.94 -11.43 6.38
CA ALA A 411 15.29 -11.46 5.07
C ALA A 411 15.39 -10.11 4.33
N ILE A 412 15.08 -8.99 5.00
CA ILE A 412 15.18 -7.63 4.45
C ILE A 412 16.61 -7.35 3.94
N VAL A 413 17.62 -7.58 4.76
CA VAL A 413 19.02 -7.32 4.41
C VAL A 413 19.53 -8.28 3.34
N ARG A 414 19.23 -9.58 3.46
CA ARG A 414 19.64 -10.63 2.50
C ARG A 414 19.07 -10.39 1.10
N THR A 415 17.86 -9.83 1.00
CA THR A 415 17.18 -9.64 -0.30
C THR A 415 17.35 -8.25 -0.92
N LEU A 416 17.46 -7.19 -0.11
CA LEU A 416 17.60 -5.79 -0.59
C LEU A 416 19.02 -5.21 -0.44
N GLY A 417 19.88 -5.81 0.37
CA GLY A 417 21.27 -5.39 0.60
C GLY A 417 21.41 -3.99 1.21
N ALA A 418 22.62 -3.42 1.11
CA ALA A 418 22.95 -2.14 1.74
C ALA A 418 22.20 -0.91 1.20
N GLY A 419 21.49 -1.02 0.07
CA GLY A 419 20.70 0.07 -0.53
C GLY A 419 19.47 0.49 0.28
N ILE A 420 19.14 -0.25 1.35
CA ILE A 420 18.10 0.11 2.32
C ILE A 420 18.52 1.25 3.26
N LEU A 421 19.82 1.35 3.58
CA LEU A 421 20.34 2.27 4.61
C LEU A 421 20.08 3.73 4.25
N SER A 422 19.57 4.53 5.19
CA SER A 422 19.39 5.99 5.05
C SER A 422 20.73 6.75 5.02
N ALA A 423 21.82 6.10 5.42
CA ALA A 423 23.19 6.57 5.23
C ALA A 423 23.56 6.81 3.75
N ASN A 424 22.89 6.14 2.80
CA ASN A 424 23.06 6.38 1.35
C ASN A 424 22.49 7.75 0.91
N ASP A 425 21.46 8.26 1.59
CA ASP A 425 20.82 9.54 1.22
C ASP A 425 21.73 10.77 1.45
N GLN A 426 22.83 10.59 2.18
CA GLN A 426 23.79 11.64 2.57
C GLN A 426 25.08 11.63 1.73
N GLN A 427 25.07 10.93 0.59
CA GLN A 427 26.28 10.45 -0.08
C GLN A 427 26.35 10.80 -1.57
N VAL A 428 27.58 10.98 -2.06
CA VAL A 428 27.90 11.14 -3.48
C VAL A 428 29.12 10.28 -3.83
N TYR A 429 28.94 9.27 -4.69
CA TYR A 429 29.91 8.19 -4.93
C TYR A 429 30.31 7.50 -3.63
N GLN A 430 31.59 7.50 -3.24
CA GLN A 430 32.10 6.95 -1.97
C GLN A 430 32.16 7.98 -0.83
N PHE A 431 31.78 9.23 -1.06
CA PHE A 431 31.92 10.32 -0.08
C PHE A 431 30.59 10.60 0.61
N SER A 432 30.57 10.66 1.94
CA SER A 432 29.36 10.93 2.73
C SER A 432 29.53 12.12 3.67
N ALA A 433 28.40 12.74 4.04
CA ALA A 433 28.38 13.66 5.17
C ALA A 433 28.63 12.89 6.49
N ALA A 434 29.35 13.51 7.44
CA ALA A 434 29.53 12.92 8.76
C ALA A 434 28.19 12.65 9.45
N LEU A 435 28.03 11.44 9.99
CA LEU A 435 26.76 10.96 10.53
C LEU A 435 26.62 11.35 12.01
N ARG A 436 25.37 11.43 12.49
CA ARG A 436 25.09 11.76 13.90
C ARG A 436 25.44 10.57 14.80
N PRO A 437 25.82 10.78 16.09
CA PRO A 437 26.18 9.68 17.00
C PRO A 437 25.08 8.61 17.23
N THR A 438 23.83 8.92 16.88
CA THR A 438 22.66 8.05 17.00
C THR A 438 22.01 7.78 15.62
N HIS A 439 22.82 7.66 14.56
CA HIS A 439 22.33 7.38 13.21
C HIS A 439 21.92 5.90 13.09
N TRP A 440 22.60 4.97 13.77
CA TRP A 440 22.21 3.55 13.81
C TRP A 440 20.81 3.31 14.41
N HIS A 441 20.37 4.09 15.41
CA HIS A 441 18.97 4.10 15.88
C HIS A 441 17.99 4.35 14.72
N ARG A 442 18.32 5.30 13.84
CA ARG A 442 17.49 5.64 12.67
C ARG A 442 17.48 4.53 11.64
N GLU A 443 18.61 3.84 11.45
CA GLU A 443 18.66 2.67 10.55
C GLU A 443 17.82 1.51 11.08
N ILE A 444 17.91 1.16 12.37
CA ILE A 444 17.06 0.10 12.96
C ILE A 444 15.57 0.48 12.90
N ALA A 445 15.21 1.73 13.19
CA ALA A 445 13.83 2.21 13.03
C ALA A 445 13.36 2.21 11.56
N SER A 446 14.28 2.41 10.60
CA SER A 446 14.02 2.28 9.17
C SER A 446 13.78 0.82 8.77
N LEU A 447 14.63 -0.13 9.21
CA LEU A 447 14.45 -1.56 8.99
C LEU A 447 13.12 -2.06 9.54
N HIS A 448 12.76 -1.67 10.77
CA HIS A 448 11.47 -1.98 11.38
C HIS A 448 10.28 -1.39 10.62
N SER A 449 10.43 -0.19 10.05
CA SER A 449 9.41 0.40 9.19
C SER A 449 9.24 -0.36 7.86
N ILE A 450 10.34 -0.88 7.29
CA ILE A 450 10.33 -1.74 6.09
C ILE A 450 9.67 -3.09 6.42
N GLU A 451 9.98 -3.69 7.58
CA GLU A 451 9.37 -4.94 8.06
C GLU A 451 7.85 -4.81 8.20
N LEU A 452 7.36 -3.83 8.95
CA LEU A 452 5.92 -3.60 9.14
C LEU A 452 5.21 -3.36 7.81
N ALA A 453 5.79 -2.55 6.92
CA ALA A 453 5.25 -2.33 5.58
C ALA A 453 5.24 -3.61 4.72
N SER A 454 6.28 -4.44 4.83
CA SER A 454 6.38 -5.71 4.10
C SER A 454 5.41 -6.76 4.63
N MET A 455 5.16 -6.81 5.94
CA MET A 455 4.13 -7.64 6.55
C MET A 455 2.73 -7.26 6.02
N GLN A 456 2.41 -5.96 5.99
CA GLN A 456 1.15 -5.48 5.41
C GLN A 456 1.03 -5.84 3.93
N ARG A 457 2.11 -5.69 3.15
CA ARG A 457 2.13 -6.02 1.71
C ARG A 457 2.04 -7.51 1.42
N PHE A 458 2.67 -8.36 2.22
CA PHE A 458 2.54 -9.82 2.10
C PHE A 458 1.07 -10.23 2.25
N LEU A 459 0.41 -9.72 3.29
CA LEU A 459 -0.98 -10.05 3.62
C LEU A 459 -1.97 -9.45 2.60
N ALA A 460 -1.69 -8.25 2.06
CA ALA A 460 -2.46 -7.65 0.96
C ALA A 460 -2.29 -8.39 -0.38
N ASN A 461 -1.13 -9.02 -0.62
CA ASN A 461 -0.83 -9.77 -1.85
C ASN A 461 -1.29 -11.25 -1.79
N PHE A 462 -1.43 -11.85 -0.61
CA PHE A 462 -1.97 -13.22 -0.41
C PHE A 462 -3.30 -13.51 -1.16
N PRO A 463 -4.33 -12.63 -1.14
CA PRO A 463 -5.61 -12.84 -1.84
C PRO A 463 -5.62 -12.36 -3.31
N SER A 464 -4.53 -11.77 -3.80
CA SER A 464 -4.43 -11.14 -5.12
C SER A 464 -2.96 -11.08 -5.53
N VAL A 465 -2.43 -12.24 -5.90
CA VAL A 465 -1.00 -12.47 -6.16
C VAL A 465 -0.53 -11.56 -7.33
N PRO A 466 0.45 -10.65 -7.17
CA PRO A 466 0.97 -9.87 -8.29
C PRO A 466 1.56 -10.78 -9.37
N VAL A 467 1.07 -10.62 -10.61
CA VAL A 467 1.59 -11.29 -11.81
C VAL A 467 2.90 -10.62 -12.24
N PHE A 468 3.99 -11.37 -12.27
CA PHE A 468 5.26 -10.95 -12.89
C PHE A 468 5.95 -12.13 -13.58
N PRO A 469 6.72 -11.90 -14.66
CA PRO A 469 7.53 -12.94 -15.29
C PRO A 469 8.66 -13.38 -14.35
N ILE A 470 9.06 -14.65 -14.44
CA ILE A 470 10.19 -15.18 -13.66
C ILE A 470 11.38 -15.41 -14.58
N ASP A 471 12.42 -14.60 -14.42
CA ASP A 471 13.68 -14.76 -15.14
C ASP A 471 14.35 -16.11 -14.79
N GLY A 472 14.93 -16.77 -15.79
CA GLY A 472 15.65 -18.04 -15.63
C GLY A 472 14.78 -19.30 -15.67
N VAL A 473 13.47 -19.18 -15.83
CA VAL A 473 12.54 -20.31 -15.97
C VAL A 473 12.09 -20.48 -17.43
N GLU A 474 12.17 -21.70 -17.96
CA GLU A 474 11.74 -21.99 -19.34
C GLU A 474 10.20 -21.90 -19.50
N GLY A 475 9.76 -21.35 -20.63
CA GLY A 475 8.36 -21.36 -21.06
C GLY A 475 7.52 -20.12 -20.69
N ASN A 476 8.14 -18.96 -20.46
CA ASN A 476 7.47 -17.69 -20.10
C ASN A 476 6.55 -17.79 -18.86
N LYS A 477 6.89 -18.64 -17.89
CA LYS A 477 6.12 -18.78 -16.65
C LYS A 477 6.10 -17.49 -15.83
N THR A 478 4.99 -17.30 -15.12
CA THR A 478 4.73 -16.18 -14.22
C THR A 478 4.70 -16.62 -12.76
N SER A 479 4.73 -15.67 -11.83
CA SER A 479 4.46 -15.90 -10.40
C SER A 479 3.21 -16.75 -10.13
N HIS A 480 2.15 -16.57 -10.92
CA HIS A 480 0.88 -17.32 -10.80
C HIS A 480 0.99 -18.82 -11.10
N ASP A 481 2.02 -19.25 -11.83
CA ASP A 481 2.22 -20.65 -12.21
C ASP A 481 2.90 -21.49 -11.11
N PHE A 482 3.34 -20.83 -10.02
CA PHE A 482 4.04 -21.44 -8.87
C PHE A 482 3.32 -21.22 -7.53
N ILE A 483 2.16 -20.57 -7.52
CA ILE A 483 1.34 -20.44 -6.32
C ILE A 483 0.70 -21.79 -5.99
N THR A 484 0.99 -22.30 -4.79
CA THR A 484 0.18 -23.37 -4.20
C THR A 484 -1.03 -22.72 -3.55
N GLU A 485 -2.22 -23.04 -4.04
CA GLU A 485 -3.45 -22.60 -3.38
C GLU A 485 -3.59 -23.30 -2.01
N PRO A 486 -3.92 -22.56 -0.94
CA PRO A 486 -4.13 -23.17 0.36
C PRO A 486 -5.41 -24.02 0.43
N GLU A 487 -5.45 -24.88 1.44
CA GLU A 487 -6.60 -25.74 1.78
C GLU A 487 -7.31 -25.27 3.08
N GLY A 488 -8.43 -25.90 3.42
CA GLY A 488 -9.12 -25.71 4.70
C GLY A 488 -9.46 -24.26 5.06
N GLU A 489 -9.25 -23.90 6.33
CA GLU A 489 -9.54 -22.55 6.84
C GLU A 489 -8.56 -21.47 6.35
N LEU A 490 -7.37 -21.87 5.88
CA LEU A 490 -6.43 -20.94 5.24
C LEU A 490 -6.96 -20.54 3.85
N ARG A 491 -7.58 -21.46 3.11
CA ARG A 491 -8.33 -21.13 1.88
C ARG A 491 -9.49 -20.17 2.14
N SER A 492 -10.22 -20.36 3.24
CA SER A 492 -11.32 -19.47 3.60
C SER A 492 -10.85 -18.07 4.07
N LEU A 493 -9.55 -17.87 4.33
CA LEU A 493 -8.98 -16.52 4.55
C LEU A 493 -8.79 -15.71 3.26
N CYS A 494 -8.72 -16.33 2.07
CA CYS A 494 -8.48 -15.60 0.82
C CYS A 494 -9.56 -14.54 0.54
N GLY A 495 -10.84 -14.89 0.69
CA GLY A 495 -11.96 -13.93 0.62
C GLY A 495 -12.17 -13.10 1.90
N SER A 496 -11.28 -13.21 2.89
CA SER A 496 -11.37 -12.53 4.18
C SER A 496 -10.36 -11.38 4.34
N ILE A 497 -9.49 -11.11 3.37
CA ILE A 497 -8.52 -10.01 3.48
C ILE A 497 -9.13 -8.70 2.98
N ARG A 498 -9.11 -7.66 3.83
CA ARG A 498 -9.44 -6.29 3.47
C ARG A 498 -8.19 -5.54 3.02
N ILE A 499 -8.24 -4.92 1.85
CA ILE A 499 -7.33 -3.82 1.48
C ILE A 499 -8.13 -2.53 1.30
N ARG A 500 -7.45 -1.40 1.20
CA ARG A 500 -8.07 -0.12 0.85
C ARG A 500 -7.89 0.15 -0.64
N SER A 501 -8.97 0.56 -1.32
CA SER A 501 -8.94 0.73 -2.78
C SER A 501 -9.56 2.07 -3.21
N GLU A 502 -8.75 2.97 -3.79
CA GLU A 502 -9.26 4.22 -4.39
C GLU A 502 -10.21 3.98 -5.58
N ASN A 503 -10.07 2.82 -6.27
CA ASN A 503 -10.89 2.44 -7.43
C ASN A 503 -12.32 2.01 -7.08
N HIS A 504 -12.60 1.71 -5.80
CA HIS A 504 -13.88 1.21 -5.34
C HIS A 504 -14.58 2.27 -4.48
N THR A 505 -15.89 2.41 -4.65
CA THR A 505 -16.71 3.35 -3.89
C THR A 505 -17.70 2.60 -3.02
N ASN A 506 -17.47 2.62 -1.71
CA ASN A 506 -18.36 1.96 -0.75
C ASN A 506 -19.64 2.78 -0.61
N LEU A 507 -20.65 2.41 -1.40
CA LEU A 507 -22.01 2.95 -1.31
C LEU A 507 -22.61 2.58 0.04
N ASN A 508 -22.69 3.57 0.95
CA ASN A 508 -23.32 3.37 2.24
C ASN A 508 -24.81 3.05 2.06
N VAL A 509 -25.19 1.83 2.45
CA VAL A 509 -26.54 1.27 2.31
C VAL A 509 -27.60 2.15 2.99
N PHE A 510 -27.27 2.84 4.08
CA PHE A 510 -28.18 3.80 4.73
C PHE A 510 -28.57 4.95 3.79
N TRP A 511 -27.59 5.56 3.11
CA TRP A 511 -27.84 6.66 2.17
C TRP A 511 -28.62 6.19 0.93
N LEU A 512 -28.37 4.97 0.47
CA LEU A 512 -29.11 4.34 -0.63
C LEU A 512 -30.57 4.05 -0.23
N LEU A 513 -30.81 3.44 0.94
CA LEU A 513 -32.15 3.20 1.48
C LEU A 513 -32.90 4.51 1.75
N LEU A 514 -32.24 5.54 2.28
CA LEU A 514 -32.85 6.86 2.50
C LEU A 514 -33.30 7.49 1.17
N LEU A 515 -32.49 7.39 0.12
CA LEU A 515 -32.83 7.88 -1.22
C LEU A 515 -34.04 7.13 -1.80
N PHE A 516 -34.12 5.81 -1.64
CA PHE A 516 -35.30 5.02 -2.02
C PHE A 516 -36.54 5.42 -1.20
N MET A 517 -36.44 5.56 0.13
CA MET A 517 -37.54 5.94 1.00
C MET A 517 -38.09 7.33 0.67
N VAL A 518 -37.21 8.32 0.46
CA VAL A 518 -37.59 9.68 0.05
C VAL A 518 -38.22 9.68 -1.36
N GLY A 519 -37.67 8.91 -2.31
CA GLY A 519 -38.23 8.76 -3.65
C GLY A 519 -39.62 8.13 -3.66
N LEU A 520 -39.82 7.05 -2.88
CA LEU A 520 -41.12 6.40 -2.71
C LEU A 520 -42.13 7.30 -2.00
N PHE A 521 -41.70 8.05 -0.98
CA PHE A 521 -42.55 9.02 -0.27
C PHE A 521 -43.00 10.17 -1.21
N ILE A 522 -42.09 10.71 -2.02
CA ILE A 522 -42.40 11.68 -3.07
C ILE A 522 -43.40 11.11 -4.08
N PHE A 523 -43.19 9.87 -4.54
CA PHE A 523 -44.09 9.22 -5.50
C PHE A 523 -45.48 8.98 -4.91
N GLY A 524 -45.54 8.51 -3.65
CA GLY A 524 -46.79 8.32 -2.90
C GLY A 524 -47.55 9.63 -2.67
N ILE A 525 -46.86 10.69 -2.24
CA ILE A 525 -47.44 12.04 -2.15
C ILE A 525 -48.03 12.47 -3.50
N ARG A 526 -47.30 12.31 -4.59
CA ARG A 526 -47.79 12.70 -5.92
C ARG A 526 -49.01 11.87 -6.34
N TYR A 527 -48.99 10.55 -6.12
CA TYR A 527 -50.08 9.65 -6.51
C TYR A 527 -51.35 9.87 -5.68
N LEU A 528 -51.22 10.24 -4.40
CA LEU A 528 -52.34 10.57 -3.51
C LEU A 528 -52.87 11.99 -3.73
N LEU A 529 -51.99 12.97 -3.96
CA LEU A 529 -52.39 14.37 -4.13
C LEU A 529 -52.93 14.68 -5.54
N LEU A 530 -52.52 13.99 -6.60
CA LEU A 530 -53.06 14.23 -7.95
C LEU A 530 -54.60 14.10 -8.02
N PRO A 531 -55.23 12.96 -7.67
CA PRO A 531 -56.69 12.83 -7.74
C PRO A 531 -57.41 13.78 -6.76
N LEU A 532 -56.77 14.14 -5.63
CA LEU A 532 -57.31 15.15 -4.71
C LEU A 532 -57.23 16.56 -5.30
N GLN A 533 -56.15 16.88 -6.04
CA GLN A 533 -56.03 18.14 -6.78
C GLN A 533 -57.06 18.20 -7.90
N ASP A 534 -57.22 17.15 -8.70
CA ASP A 534 -58.17 17.11 -9.82
C ASP A 534 -59.62 17.31 -9.31
N VAL A 535 -60.02 16.55 -8.29
CA VAL A 535 -61.35 16.71 -7.63
C VAL A 535 -61.51 18.10 -7.03
N TRP A 536 -60.49 18.67 -6.41
CA TRP A 536 -60.54 20.03 -5.84
C TRP A 536 -60.60 21.12 -6.94
N PHE A 537 -59.87 20.95 -8.03
CA PHE A 537 -59.84 21.88 -9.16
C PHE A 537 -61.18 21.89 -9.90
N HIS A 538 -61.70 20.73 -10.32
CA HIS A 538 -63.02 20.62 -10.97
C HIS A 538 -64.15 21.14 -10.05
N ARG A 539 -64.02 21.00 -8.72
CA ARG A 539 -65.04 21.46 -7.76
C ARG A 539 -65.03 22.97 -7.52
N ASN A 540 -63.85 23.59 -7.39
CA ASN A 540 -63.73 25.01 -7.06
C ASN A 540 -63.60 25.91 -8.31
N PHE A 541 -62.91 25.44 -9.34
CA PHE A 541 -62.81 26.11 -10.63
C PHE A 541 -63.74 25.41 -11.63
N ARG A 542 -64.89 26.03 -11.92
CA ARG A 542 -65.82 25.61 -13.00
C ARG A 542 -65.22 25.87 -14.40
N ILE A 543 -64.04 25.33 -14.65
CA ILE A 543 -63.43 25.20 -15.96
C ILE A 543 -64.23 24.11 -16.68
N ARG A 544 -64.98 24.48 -17.72
CA ARG A 544 -65.61 23.52 -18.62
C ARG A 544 -64.54 22.58 -19.18
N ASP A 545 -64.87 21.31 -19.32
CA ASP A 545 -63.97 20.18 -19.60
C ASP A 545 -63.33 20.18 -21.02
N TYR A 546 -63.52 21.28 -21.75
CA TYR A 546 -63.16 21.54 -23.14
C TYR A 546 -61.69 21.35 -23.56
N PRO A 547 -60.66 21.36 -22.67
CA PRO A 547 -59.30 21.05 -23.10
C PRO A 547 -59.01 19.56 -23.28
N HIS A 548 -59.63 18.67 -22.49
CA HIS A 548 -59.11 17.32 -22.33
C HIS A 548 -59.37 16.43 -23.55
N GLU A 549 -60.58 16.52 -24.13
CA GLU A 549 -60.94 15.87 -25.40
C GLU A 549 -60.01 16.29 -26.54
N GLN A 550 -59.62 17.58 -26.60
CA GLN A 550 -58.69 18.07 -27.62
C GLN A 550 -57.27 17.49 -27.49
N TRP A 551 -56.79 17.19 -26.27
CA TRP A 551 -55.48 16.55 -26.11
C TRP A 551 -55.51 15.08 -26.58
N GLU A 552 -56.63 14.37 -26.39
CA GLU A 552 -56.80 13.00 -26.90
C GLU A 552 -56.97 12.99 -28.43
N GLU A 553 -57.76 13.91 -29.01
CA GLU A 553 -57.82 14.08 -30.47
C GLU A 553 -56.45 14.40 -31.07
N ILE A 554 -55.67 15.31 -30.46
CA ILE A 554 -54.33 15.67 -30.94
C ILE A 554 -53.35 14.50 -30.83
N ALA A 555 -53.45 13.67 -29.78
CA ALA A 555 -52.65 12.46 -29.64
C ALA A 555 -52.99 11.42 -30.72
N LEU A 556 -54.29 11.16 -30.96
CA LEU A 556 -54.78 10.24 -31.98
C LEU A 556 -54.46 10.72 -33.41
N LEU A 557 -54.44 12.04 -33.65
CA LEU A 557 -53.97 12.63 -34.90
C LEU A 557 -52.46 12.41 -35.10
N TYR A 558 -51.64 12.63 -34.07
CA TYR A 558 -50.20 12.40 -34.13
C TYR A 558 -49.85 10.93 -34.44
N ASP A 559 -50.56 9.99 -33.82
CA ASP A 559 -50.31 8.56 -34.03
C ASP A 559 -50.77 8.10 -35.44
N ARG A 560 -51.87 8.69 -35.96
CA ARG A 560 -52.28 8.52 -37.37
C ARG A 560 -51.27 9.10 -38.36
N GLU A 561 -50.70 10.28 -38.12
CA GLU A 561 -49.66 10.85 -38.98
C GLU A 561 -48.37 10.02 -38.94
N ALA A 562 -47.92 9.57 -37.76
CA ALA A 562 -46.78 8.67 -37.61
C ALA A 562 -46.99 7.35 -38.36
N GLY A 563 -48.19 6.75 -38.24
CA GLY A 563 -48.60 5.54 -38.96
C GLY A 563 -48.84 5.73 -40.47
N ALA A 564 -48.96 6.98 -40.95
CA ALA A 564 -49.02 7.33 -42.37
C ALA A 564 -47.62 7.58 -42.95
N LEU A 565 -46.73 8.25 -42.21
CA LEU A 565 -45.34 8.49 -42.60
C LEU A 565 -44.56 7.18 -42.73
N ARG A 566 -44.70 6.25 -41.78
CA ARG A 566 -44.13 4.89 -41.88
C ARG A 566 -44.60 4.12 -43.13
N ARG A 567 -45.79 4.40 -43.65
CA ARG A 567 -46.34 3.76 -44.86
C ARG A 567 -45.95 4.46 -46.17
N LYS A 568 -45.44 5.70 -46.13
CA LYS A 568 -45.00 6.43 -47.33
C LYS A 568 -43.51 6.31 -47.65
N ASN A 569 -42.66 6.01 -46.67
CA ASN A 569 -41.23 5.71 -46.87
C ASN A 569 -40.85 4.37 -46.22
N PRO A 570 -41.07 3.22 -46.89
CA PRO A 570 -40.63 1.91 -46.40
C PRO A 570 -39.11 1.70 -46.49
N THR A 571 -38.37 2.59 -47.15
CA THR A 571 -36.93 2.48 -47.43
C THR A 571 -36.10 3.52 -46.68
N VAL A 572 -36.27 3.61 -45.36
CA VAL A 572 -35.27 4.24 -44.47
C VAL A 572 -34.52 3.10 -43.78
N VAL A 573 -33.43 2.66 -44.41
CA VAL A 573 -32.50 1.71 -43.80
C VAL A 573 -31.78 2.43 -42.66
N VAL A 574 -31.97 1.97 -41.44
CA VAL A 574 -31.15 2.37 -40.29
C VAL A 574 -29.84 1.61 -40.41
N TYR A 575 -28.74 2.32 -40.64
CA TYR A 575 -27.40 1.78 -40.46
C TYR A 575 -27.05 1.86 -38.98
N ASP A 576 -26.90 0.71 -38.33
CA ASP A 576 -26.34 0.61 -36.97
C ASP A 576 -24.81 0.63 -37.06
N ASP A 577 -24.24 1.82 -37.29
CA ASP A 577 -22.78 2.04 -37.20
C ASP A 577 -22.32 1.88 -35.74
N CYS A 578 -21.90 0.67 -35.39
CA CYS A 578 -21.34 0.32 -34.07
C CYS A 578 -20.16 -0.68 -34.18
N ASP A 579 -19.27 -0.48 -35.16
CA ASP A 579 -17.94 -1.11 -35.20
C ASP A 579 -16.85 -0.03 -35.21
N SER A 580 -16.01 0.00 -34.16
CA SER A 580 -14.75 0.75 -34.16
C SER A 580 -13.69 0.02 -33.32
N PRO A 581 -12.78 -0.76 -33.95
CA PRO A 581 -11.70 -1.40 -33.22
C PRO A 581 -10.65 -0.35 -32.80
N TRP A 582 -10.40 -0.22 -31.50
CA TRP A 582 -9.22 0.46 -30.99
C TRP A 582 -8.15 -0.60 -30.66
N THR A 583 -7.24 -0.81 -31.61
CA THR A 583 -6.03 -1.62 -31.42
C THR A 583 -4.83 -0.71 -31.14
N ASP A 584 -4.17 -1.01 -30.02
CA ASP A 584 -2.72 -1.02 -29.82
C ASP A 584 -1.88 0.19 -30.26
N ASN A 585 -1.30 0.88 -29.27
CA ASN A 585 0.02 1.50 -29.35
C ASN A 585 0.54 1.81 -27.92
N ILE A 586 1.26 0.85 -27.34
CA ILE A 586 2.38 0.97 -26.36
C ILE A 586 3.14 -0.36 -26.41
#